data_AF-A0A382YXB5-F1
#
_entry.id   AF-A0A382YXB5-F1
#
_cell.length_a   1.000
_cell.length_b   1.000
_cell.length_c   1.000
_cell.angle_alpha   90.00
_cell.angle_beta   90.00
_cell.angle_gamma   90.00
#
_symmetry.space_group_name_H-M   'P 1'
#
loop_
_entity.id
_entity.type
_entity.pdbx_description
1 polymer ?
#
loop_
_entity_poly.entity_id
_entity_poly.type
_entity_poly.pdbx_seq_one_letter_code
_entity_poly.pdbx_strand_id
1 'polypeptide(L)'
;TRTRLMAIAAVLSLSAILTVSANAATPRQAGTVLSSPPAYDSQWLPWVGCWRLWEEQVERAAGRGDEFPERTMVCMSPTADTTGVLLSASATGQTLAQRTLVADGTQRDVTDGDCQGWEQRTWSSDGHRLFTRAELQCGTPALRRTSGVSFFSTNSNWVDIQLVEVGDREHLEIRRYTPIDETERLSLLERQADPITPSERQELLNSAQTSHANQRTIRELRQLSTASLNLINVQEALLLADAQVVEALLTETEPRLKLNA
;
A
#
# COMPACT_ATOMS: atom_id res chain seq x y z
N THR A 1 14.92 -15.44 -29.02
CA THR A 1 14.97 -14.00 -29.34
C THR A 1 14.05 -13.67 -30.50
N ARG A 2 12.83 -13.21 -30.21
CA ARG A 2 12.01 -12.42 -31.14
C ARG A 2 11.17 -11.44 -30.33
N THR A 3 11.66 -10.22 -30.29
CA THR A 3 10.97 -8.98 -29.91
C THR A 3 9.66 -8.83 -30.68
N ARG A 4 8.60 -8.37 -30.02
CA ARG A 4 7.49 -7.66 -30.69
C ARG A 4 7.19 -6.39 -29.93
N LEU A 5 7.50 -5.28 -30.59
CA LEU A 5 7.13 -3.92 -30.23
C LEU A 5 5.62 -3.70 -30.35
N MET A 6 5.17 -2.72 -29.58
CA MET A 6 3.84 -2.10 -29.50
C MET A 6 3.28 -1.61 -30.85
N ALA A 7 1.96 -1.43 -30.89
CA ALA A 7 1.32 -0.43 -31.74
C ALA A 7 0.19 0.28 -30.98
N ILE A 8 0.34 1.60 -30.89
CA ILE A 8 -0.64 2.61 -30.48
C ILE A 8 -1.60 2.86 -31.64
N ALA A 9 -2.89 3.08 -31.39
CA ALA A 9 -3.80 3.70 -32.35
C ALA A 9 -4.72 4.69 -31.65
N ALA A 10 -4.49 5.97 -31.96
CA ALA A 10 -5.38 7.10 -31.66
C ALA A 10 -6.44 7.23 -32.76
N VAL A 11 -7.66 7.65 -32.41
CA VAL A 11 -8.67 8.09 -33.37
C VAL A 11 -9.17 9.49 -33.00
N LEU A 12 -8.95 10.40 -33.95
CA LEU A 12 -9.37 11.79 -34.02
C LEU A 12 -10.89 11.91 -34.22
N SER A 13 -11.50 12.95 -33.66
CA SER A 13 -12.62 13.61 -34.33
C SER A 13 -12.55 15.13 -34.15
N LEU A 14 -12.52 15.80 -35.29
CA LEU A 14 -12.51 17.25 -35.51
C LEU A 14 -13.94 17.79 -35.44
N SER A 15 -14.13 18.98 -34.88
CA SER A 15 -15.15 19.94 -35.36
C SER A 15 -14.75 21.36 -34.95
N ALA A 16 -14.63 22.22 -35.95
CA ALA A 16 -14.26 23.63 -35.84
C ALA A 16 -15.50 24.52 -35.95
N ILE A 17 -15.56 25.60 -35.15
CA ILE A 17 -16.28 26.83 -35.52
C ILE A 17 -15.48 28.04 -35.00
N LEU A 18 -15.07 28.90 -35.93
CA LEU A 18 -14.49 30.23 -35.68
C LEU A 18 -15.61 31.26 -35.44
N THR A 19 -15.53 32.03 -34.36
CA THR A 19 -16.03 33.41 -34.34
C THR A 19 -15.04 34.30 -33.59
N VAL A 20 -14.58 35.37 -34.25
CA VAL A 20 -13.79 36.44 -33.66
C VAL A 20 -14.77 37.51 -33.16
N SER A 21 -14.67 37.85 -31.88
CA SER A 21 -15.17 39.12 -31.36
C SER A 21 -14.15 39.68 -30.38
N ALA A 22 -13.56 40.82 -30.76
CA ALA A 22 -12.71 41.62 -29.90
C ALA A 22 -13.61 42.52 -29.06
N ASN A 23 -13.48 42.50 -27.73
CA ASN A 23 -13.90 43.60 -26.87
C ASN A 23 -13.03 43.69 -25.60
N ALA A 24 -12.60 44.93 -25.36
CA ALA A 24 -12.05 45.58 -24.17
C ALA A 24 -11.49 44.72 -23.01
N ALA A 25 -10.21 44.99 -22.72
CA ALA A 25 -9.51 44.58 -21.51
C ALA A 25 -10.28 44.96 -20.23
N THR A 26 -10.77 43.95 -19.52
CA THR A 26 -11.14 44.05 -18.10
C THR A 26 -9.99 43.43 -17.29
N PRO A 27 -9.50 44.07 -16.22
CA PRO A 27 -8.52 43.43 -15.35
C PRO A 27 -9.20 42.23 -14.69
N ARG A 28 -8.86 41.01 -15.14
CA ARG A 28 -9.20 39.79 -14.41
C ARG A 28 -8.43 39.84 -13.11
N GLN A 29 -9.19 40.05 -12.03
CA GLN A 29 -8.77 39.81 -10.67
C GLN A 29 -7.97 38.51 -10.64
N ALA A 30 -6.79 38.57 -10.02
CA ALA A 30 -6.04 37.39 -9.64
C ALA A 30 -6.96 36.56 -8.75
N GLY A 31 -7.66 35.60 -9.35
CA GLY A 31 -8.34 34.56 -8.62
C GLY A 31 -7.26 33.92 -7.78
N THR A 32 -7.40 34.07 -6.46
CA THR A 32 -6.70 33.24 -5.51
C THR A 32 -6.95 31.81 -5.98
N VAL A 33 -5.93 31.18 -6.57
CA VAL A 33 -5.90 29.73 -6.65
C VAL A 33 -5.81 29.32 -5.19
N LEU A 34 -6.97 29.14 -4.57
CA LEU A 34 -7.09 28.21 -3.47
C LEU A 34 -6.71 26.89 -4.10
N SER A 35 -5.40 26.61 -4.11
CA SER A 35 -4.92 25.25 -4.15
C SER A 35 -5.45 24.64 -2.88
N SER A 36 -6.70 24.15 -2.91
CA SER A 36 -7.02 22.98 -2.13
C SER A 36 -5.90 22.01 -2.49
N PRO A 37 -5.05 21.57 -1.54
CA PRO A 37 -4.21 20.43 -1.84
C PRO A 37 -5.14 19.37 -2.45
N PRO A 38 -4.73 18.64 -3.50
CA PRO A 38 -5.51 17.49 -3.91
C PRO A 38 -5.86 16.76 -2.62
N ALA A 39 -7.11 16.31 -2.50
CA ALA A 39 -7.54 15.42 -1.43
C ALA A 39 -6.84 14.07 -1.61
N TYR A 40 -5.51 14.12 -1.60
CA TYR A 40 -4.64 13.05 -1.24
C TYR A 40 -5.20 12.56 0.08
N ASP A 41 -5.62 11.32 0.10
CA ASP A 41 -5.98 10.67 1.35
C ASP A 41 -4.71 10.66 2.21
N SER A 42 -4.56 11.68 3.06
CA SER A 42 -3.39 11.96 3.89
C SER A 42 -3.06 10.79 4.79
N GLN A 43 -4.04 9.91 5.00
CA GLN A 43 -3.88 8.64 5.67
C GLN A 43 -2.88 7.76 4.92
N TRP A 44 -2.68 7.80 3.60
CA TRP A 44 -1.64 6.99 2.96
C TRP A 44 -0.19 7.50 3.16
N LEU A 45 0.03 8.75 3.56
CA LEU A 45 1.39 9.34 3.61
C LEU A 45 2.39 8.53 4.45
N PRO A 46 2.05 8.04 5.66
CA PRO A 46 2.94 7.20 6.45
C PRO A 46 3.43 5.94 5.73
N TRP A 47 2.60 5.36 4.86
CA TRP A 47 2.88 4.11 4.16
C TRP A 47 3.79 4.30 2.94
N VAL A 48 3.85 5.52 2.38
CA VAL A 48 4.69 5.83 1.21
C VAL A 48 6.17 5.62 1.50
N GLY A 49 6.88 5.06 0.53
CA GLY A 49 8.30 4.70 0.60
C GLY A 49 8.52 3.21 0.42
N CYS A 50 9.77 2.77 0.59
CA CYS A 50 10.13 1.37 0.49
C CYS A 50 10.36 0.75 1.87
N TRP A 51 9.99 -0.51 1.96
CA TRP A 51 9.94 -1.31 3.16
C TRP A 51 10.62 -2.64 2.88
N ARG A 52 11.47 -3.10 3.79
CA ARG A 52 12.08 -4.43 3.72
C ARG A 52 11.33 -5.35 4.66
N LEU A 53 10.94 -6.52 4.16
CA LEU A 53 10.42 -7.58 5.01
C LEU A 53 11.56 -8.03 5.94
N TRP A 54 11.35 -7.83 7.24
CA TRP A 54 12.32 -8.19 8.27
C TRP A 54 12.01 -9.54 8.88
N GLU A 55 10.72 -9.83 9.08
CA GLU A 55 10.27 -11.05 9.73
C GLU A 55 8.89 -11.41 9.20
N GLU A 56 8.68 -12.71 9.04
CA GLU A 56 7.37 -13.28 8.83
C GLU A 56 7.16 -14.46 9.78
N GLN A 57 6.03 -14.44 10.47
CA GLN A 57 5.54 -15.55 11.26
C GLN A 57 4.29 -16.12 10.57
N VAL A 58 4.37 -17.36 10.13
CA VAL A 58 3.21 -18.11 9.62
C VAL A 58 2.88 -19.23 10.60
N GLU A 59 1.63 -19.33 11.01
CA GLU A 59 1.19 -20.46 11.82
C GLU A 59 1.41 -21.79 11.08
N ARG A 60 2.16 -22.71 11.72
CA ARG A 60 2.76 -23.91 11.11
C ARG A 60 1.78 -24.86 10.39
N ALA A 61 0.47 -24.71 10.55
CA ALA A 61 -0.53 -25.53 9.86
C ALA A 61 -0.44 -25.41 8.32
N ALA A 62 0.15 -24.32 7.80
CA ALA A 62 0.20 -24.03 6.37
C ALA A 62 1.16 -24.90 5.53
N GLY A 63 2.01 -25.74 6.14
CA GLY A 63 2.94 -26.62 5.39
C GLY A 63 3.92 -25.89 4.46
N ARG A 64 3.99 -24.55 4.51
CA ARG A 64 4.99 -23.73 3.83
C ARG A 64 6.21 -23.60 4.72
N GLY A 65 7.27 -24.30 4.33
CA GLY A 65 8.62 -24.12 4.85
C GLY A 65 9.46 -23.21 3.95
N ASP A 66 8.84 -22.25 3.26
CA ASP A 66 9.57 -21.35 2.38
C ASP A 66 9.99 -20.11 3.19
N GLU A 67 11.27 -20.09 3.55
CA GLU A 67 12.00 -18.93 4.01
C GLU A 67 11.78 -17.80 2.99
N PHE A 68 11.08 -16.73 3.39
CA PHE A 68 10.97 -15.56 2.53
C PHE A 68 12.37 -15.07 2.22
N PRO A 69 12.72 -14.83 0.95
CA PRO A 69 14.06 -14.39 0.62
C PRO A 69 14.34 -13.09 1.38
N GLU A 70 15.45 -13.02 2.10
CA GLU A 70 15.94 -11.89 2.94
C GLU A 70 15.96 -10.51 2.23
N ARG A 71 15.59 -10.49 0.94
CA ARG A 71 15.61 -9.36 0.01
C ARG A 71 14.22 -8.96 -0.50
N THR A 72 13.15 -9.43 0.15
CA THR A 72 11.79 -9.01 -0.21
C THR A 72 11.58 -7.56 0.20
N MET A 73 11.25 -6.72 -0.78
CA MET A 73 11.03 -5.30 -0.64
C MET A 73 9.65 -4.93 -1.17
N VAL A 74 8.94 -4.09 -0.44
CA VAL A 74 7.65 -3.53 -0.82
C VAL A 74 7.78 -2.03 -0.89
N CYS A 75 7.48 -1.43 -2.04
CA CYS A 75 7.45 0.01 -2.22
C CYS A 75 6.00 0.47 -2.43
N MET A 76 5.61 1.54 -1.76
CA MET A 76 4.31 2.19 -1.93
C MET A 76 4.53 3.62 -2.44
N SER A 77 3.86 3.97 -3.53
CA SER A 77 3.87 5.32 -4.09
C SER A 77 2.44 5.80 -4.34
N PRO A 78 2.13 7.10 -4.19
CA PRO A 78 0.83 7.64 -4.55
C PRO A 78 0.41 7.26 -5.98
N THR A 79 -0.87 6.98 -6.19
CA THR A 79 -1.43 6.89 -7.54
C THR A 79 -1.52 8.27 -8.19
N ALA A 80 -1.58 8.32 -9.52
CA ALA A 80 -1.66 9.58 -10.27
C ALA A 80 -2.95 10.39 -9.97
N ASP A 81 -4.05 9.68 -9.68
CA ASP A 81 -5.33 10.26 -9.26
C ASP A 81 -5.41 10.53 -7.74
N THR A 82 -4.36 10.20 -6.98
CA THR A 82 -4.22 10.43 -5.54
C THR A 82 -5.27 9.74 -4.65
N THR A 83 -6.04 8.79 -5.20
CA THR A 83 -7.08 8.06 -4.44
C THR A 83 -6.52 6.89 -3.63
N GLY A 84 -5.24 6.56 -3.79
CA GLY A 84 -4.62 5.43 -3.12
C GLY A 84 -3.11 5.36 -3.35
N VAL A 85 -2.55 4.16 -3.18
CA VAL A 85 -1.14 3.88 -3.42
C VAL A 85 -0.96 2.71 -4.38
N LEU A 86 0.03 2.81 -5.25
CA LEU A 86 0.59 1.69 -5.97
C LEU A 86 1.57 0.96 -5.05
N LEU A 87 1.25 -0.28 -4.70
CA LEU A 87 2.14 -1.22 -4.04
C LEU A 87 2.90 -2.02 -5.10
N SER A 88 4.22 -2.09 -4.97
CA SER A 88 5.07 -2.98 -5.75
C SER A 88 5.92 -3.83 -4.81
N ALA A 89 5.76 -5.15 -4.88
CA ALA A 89 6.56 -6.12 -4.16
C ALA A 89 7.59 -6.73 -5.11
N SER A 90 8.82 -6.81 -4.66
CA SER A 90 9.92 -7.39 -5.41
C SER A 90 10.81 -8.24 -4.50
N ALA A 91 11.37 -9.32 -5.04
CA ALA A 91 12.43 -10.08 -4.40
C ALA A 91 13.46 -10.44 -5.47
N THR A 92 14.74 -10.39 -5.10
CA THR A 92 15.88 -10.72 -5.98
C THR A 92 15.84 -10.04 -7.37
N GLY A 93 15.10 -8.94 -7.49
CA GLY A 93 14.93 -8.15 -8.71
C GLY A 93 13.84 -8.57 -9.66
N GLN A 94 13.01 -9.51 -9.25
CA GLN A 94 11.78 -9.80 -9.93
C GLN A 94 10.65 -9.12 -9.20
N THR A 95 9.82 -8.39 -9.96
CA THR A 95 8.53 -7.91 -9.46
C THR A 95 7.67 -9.14 -9.18
N LEU A 96 7.39 -9.36 -7.91
CA LEU A 96 6.53 -10.45 -7.44
C LEU A 96 5.05 -10.08 -7.62
N ALA A 97 4.72 -8.82 -7.32
CA ALA A 97 3.37 -8.31 -7.42
C ALA A 97 3.37 -6.80 -7.59
N GLN A 98 2.36 -6.28 -8.28
CA GLN A 98 2.06 -4.86 -8.32
C GLN A 98 0.55 -4.66 -8.27
N ARG A 99 0.07 -3.84 -7.33
CA ARG A 99 -1.38 -3.60 -7.12
C ARG A 99 -1.65 -2.18 -6.67
N THR A 100 -2.84 -1.68 -7.02
CA THR A 100 -3.34 -0.41 -6.49
C THR A 100 -4.17 -0.68 -5.25
N LEU A 101 -3.87 0.00 -4.15
CA LEU A 101 -4.61 -0.08 -2.91
C LEU A 101 -5.43 1.20 -2.73
N VAL A 102 -6.73 1.05 -2.51
CA VAL A 102 -7.66 2.13 -2.19
C VAL A 102 -8.40 1.75 -0.91
N ALA A 103 -8.53 2.69 0.02
CA ALA A 103 -9.05 2.47 1.37
C ALA A 103 -10.30 3.32 1.68
N ASP A 104 -11.24 3.35 0.73
CA ASP A 104 -12.48 4.12 0.82
C ASP A 104 -13.66 3.34 1.42
N GLY A 105 -13.41 2.12 1.92
CA GLY A 105 -14.43 1.23 2.44
C GLY A 105 -15.35 0.63 1.38
N THR A 106 -15.05 0.78 0.08
CA THR A 106 -15.84 0.15 -0.99
C THR A 106 -15.29 -1.22 -1.36
N GLN A 107 -16.20 -2.16 -1.68
CA GLN A 107 -15.82 -3.44 -2.30
C GLN A 107 -15.48 -3.20 -3.77
N ARG A 108 -14.37 -3.79 -4.23
CA ARG A 108 -13.87 -3.66 -5.59
C ARG A 108 -13.53 -5.03 -6.14
N ASP A 109 -13.96 -5.27 -7.39
CA ASP A 109 -13.63 -6.50 -8.09
C ASP A 109 -12.12 -6.56 -8.37
N VAL A 110 -11.52 -7.71 -8.10
CA VAL A 110 -10.10 -7.96 -8.30
C VAL A 110 -9.84 -9.33 -8.91
N THR A 111 -8.77 -9.37 -9.70
CA THR A 111 -8.19 -10.59 -10.26
C THR A 111 -6.77 -10.75 -9.74
N ASP A 112 -6.45 -11.94 -9.27
CA ASP A 112 -5.15 -12.30 -8.70
C ASP A 112 -4.70 -13.66 -9.25
N GLY A 113 -3.89 -13.64 -10.30
CA GLY A 113 -3.59 -14.85 -11.06
C GLY A 113 -4.88 -15.47 -11.61
N ASP A 114 -5.15 -16.72 -11.25
CA ASP A 114 -6.37 -17.44 -11.63
C ASP A 114 -7.53 -17.21 -10.63
N CYS A 115 -7.34 -16.38 -9.62
CA CYS A 115 -8.36 -16.06 -8.63
C CYS A 115 -9.15 -14.80 -9.02
N GLN A 116 -10.47 -14.81 -8.82
CA GLN A 116 -11.34 -13.65 -9.06
C GLN A 116 -12.32 -13.47 -7.91
N GLY A 117 -12.65 -12.23 -7.58
CA GLY A 117 -13.64 -11.91 -6.55
C GLY A 117 -13.55 -10.45 -6.15
N TRP A 118 -13.68 -10.17 -4.85
CA TRP A 118 -13.70 -8.81 -4.34
C TRP A 118 -12.68 -8.59 -3.23
N GLU A 119 -12.22 -7.35 -3.10
CA GLU A 119 -11.49 -6.86 -1.93
C GLU A 119 -12.08 -5.53 -1.43
N GLN A 120 -11.89 -5.24 -0.15
CA GLN A 120 -12.29 -4.01 0.50
C GLN A 120 -11.20 -3.61 1.47
N ARG A 121 -10.85 -2.33 1.50
CA ARG A 121 -10.00 -1.77 2.55
C ARG A 121 -10.67 -0.58 3.20
N THR A 122 -10.58 -0.53 4.52
CA THR A 122 -11.24 0.49 5.33
C THR A 122 -10.28 0.98 6.39
N TRP A 123 -10.12 2.29 6.50
CA TRP A 123 -9.42 2.90 7.62
C TRP A 123 -10.20 2.72 8.92
N SER A 124 -9.49 2.50 10.02
CA SER A 124 -10.05 2.71 11.35
C SER A 124 -10.55 4.15 11.51
N SER A 125 -11.51 4.35 12.41
CA SER A 125 -12.08 5.65 12.74
C SER A 125 -11.02 6.69 13.16
N ASP A 126 -9.93 6.22 13.79
CA ASP A 126 -8.78 7.05 14.16
C ASP A 126 -7.73 7.22 13.04
N GLY A 127 -7.90 6.54 11.89
CA GLY A 127 -7.03 6.66 10.73
C GLY A 127 -5.66 6.01 10.87
N HIS A 128 -5.44 5.21 11.91
CA HIS A 128 -4.13 4.62 12.22
C HIS A 128 -3.98 3.16 11.77
N ARG A 129 -5.07 2.50 11.39
CA ARG A 129 -5.10 1.08 11.04
C ARG A 129 -5.88 0.88 9.76
N LEU A 130 -5.35 0.03 8.88
CA LEU A 130 -5.97 -0.32 7.61
C LEU A 130 -6.50 -1.74 7.69
N PHE A 131 -7.82 -1.89 7.73
CA PHE A 131 -8.46 -3.19 7.70
C PHE A 131 -8.66 -3.65 6.26
N THR A 132 -8.45 -4.94 6.00
CA THR A 132 -8.63 -5.56 4.69
C THR A 132 -9.58 -6.75 4.81
N ARG A 133 -10.52 -6.85 3.87
CA ARG A 133 -11.32 -8.05 3.65
C ARG A 133 -11.30 -8.42 2.18
N ALA A 134 -11.25 -9.71 1.87
CA ALA A 134 -11.36 -10.19 0.51
C ALA A 134 -11.96 -11.59 0.43
N GLU A 135 -12.66 -11.86 -0.66
CA GLU A 135 -13.05 -13.21 -1.06
C GLU A 135 -12.72 -13.41 -2.53
N LEU A 136 -11.92 -14.43 -2.84
CA LEU A 136 -11.52 -14.76 -4.21
C LEU A 136 -11.73 -16.24 -4.50
N GLN A 137 -12.40 -16.55 -5.60
CA GLN A 137 -12.54 -17.89 -6.13
C GLN A 137 -11.29 -18.28 -6.95
N CYS A 138 -10.49 -19.23 -6.46
CA CYS A 138 -9.21 -19.66 -7.02
C CYS A 138 -9.30 -21.03 -7.74
N GLY A 139 -10.29 -21.19 -8.63
CA GLY A 139 -10.67 -22.48 -9.22
C GLY A 139 -11.90 -23.10 -8.54
N THR A 140 -12.24 -24.37 -8.78
CA THR A 140 -13.42 -25.03 -8.17
C THR A 140 -12.97 -26.26 -7.38
N PRO A 141 -13.21 -26.37 -6.06
CA PRO A 141 -14.07 -25.55 -5.20
C PRO A 141 -13.36 -24.45 -4.37
N ALA A 142 -12.10 -24.14 -4.63
CA ALA A 142 -11.26 -23.35 -3.70
C ALA A 142 -11.66 -21.86 -3.61
N LEU A 143 -12.49 -21.51 -2.62
CA LEU A 143 -12.71 -20.13 -2.18
C LEU A 143 -11.62 -19.73 -1.19
N ARG A 144 -10.96 -18.60 -1.43
CA ARG A 144 -9.98 -17.98 -0.54
C ARG A 144 -10.60 -16.77 0.14
N ARG A 145 -10.70 -16.79 1.47
CA ARG A 145 -11.08 -15.61 2.27
C ARG A 145 -9.85 -15.00 2.92
N THR A 146 -9.86 -13.69 3.06
CA THR A 146 -8.80 -12.96 3.74
C THR A 146 -9.40 -11.89 4.63
N SER A 147 -8.91 -11.84 5.85
CA SER A 147 -9.23 -10.85 6.87
C SER A 147 -7.93 -10.33 7.44
N GLY A 148 -7.77 -9.02 7.59
CA GLY A 148 -6.48 -8.51 8.01
C GLY A 148 -6.49 -7.08 8.52
N VAL A 149 -5.38 -6.72 9.15
CA VAL A 149 -5.11 -5.38 9.65
C VAL A 149 -3.64 -5.01 9.43
N SER A 150 -3.42 -3.80 8.92
CA SER A 150 -2.12 -3.19 8.70
C SER A 150 -1.97 -1.96 9.59
N PHE A 151 -0.87 -1.82 10.31
CA PHE A 151 -0.64 -0.71 11.25
C PHE A 151 0.85 -0.43 11.49
N PHE A 152 1.17 0.64 12.21
CA PHE A 152 2.54 0.92 12.66
C PHE A 152 2.75 0.50 14.11
N SER A 153 3.77 -0.32 14.34
CA SER A 153 4.30 -0.58 15.69
C SER A 153 4.92 0.70 16.29
N THR A 154 5.20 0.69 17.60
CA THR A 154 5.81 1.83 18.31
C THR A 154 7.15 2.30 17.74
N ASN A 155 7.87 1.43 17.01
CA ASN A 155 9.13 1.75 16.34
C ASN A 155 8.93 2.26 14.90
N SER A 156 7.70 2.60 14.51
CA SER A 156 7.33 2.98 13.14
C SER A 156 7.61 1.89 12.08
N ASN A 157 7.73 0.62 12.51
CA ASN A 157 7.72 -0.52 11.58
C ASN A 157 6.28 -0.82 11.19
N TRP A 158 6.08 -1.10 9.90
CA TRP A 158 4.79 -1.56 9.40
C TRP A 158 4.60 -3.03 9.79
N VAL A 159 3.48 -3.33 10.42
CA VAL A 159 3.03 -4.68 10.74
C VAL A 159 1.77 -4.95 9.94
N ASP A 160 1.72 -6.09 9.26
CA ASP A 160 0.56 -6.57 8.52
C ASP A 160 0.20 -7.97 9.04
N ILE A 161 -1.04 -8.11 9.48
CA ILE A 161 -1.61 -9.35 10.00
C ILE A 161 -2.71 -9.80 9.05
N GLN A 162 -2.66 -11.03 8.59
CA GLN A 162 -3.68 -11.61 7.72
C GLN A 162 -4.05 -13.01 8.17
N LEU A 163 -5.34 -13.23 8.39
CA LEU A 163 -5.94 -14.56 8.40
C LEU A 163 -6.31 -14.92 6.97
N VAL A 164 -5.82 -16.06 6.50
CA VAL A 164 -6.11 -16.58 5.16
C VAL A 164 -6.79 -17.93 5.30
N GLU A 165 -8.00 -18.05 4.76
CA GLU A 165 -8.77 -19.29 4.73
C GLU A 165 -8.88 -19.79 3.29
N VAL A 166 -8.61 -21.09 3.06
CA VAL A 166 -8.76 -21.75 1.76
C VAL A 166 -9.37 -23.14 1.98
N GLY A 167 -10.67 -23.28 1.72
CA GLY A 167 -11.41 -24.51 2.04
C GLY A 167 -11.44 -24.75 3.55
N ASP A 168 -11.05 -25.94 3.99
CA ASP A 168 -10.99 -26.31 5.42
C ASP A 168 -9.64 -25.95 6.09
N ARG A 169 -8.79 -25.20 5.40
CA ARG A 169 -7.48 -24.77 5.91
C ARG A 169 -7.51 -23.28 6.18
N GLU A 170 -7.03 -22.90 7.35
CA GLU A 170 -6.78 -21.51 7.71
C GLU A 170 -5.36 -21.39 8.27
N HIS A 171 -4.77 -20.22 8.12
CA HIS A 171 -3.54 -19.87 8.79
C HIS A 171 -3.43 -18.36 8.98
N LEU A 172 -2.79 -17.97 10.08
CA LEU A 172 -2.45 -16.59 10.37
C LEU A 172 -1.02 -16.29 9.86
N GLU A 173 -0.88 -15.17 9.16
CA GLU A 173 0.39 -14.60 8.71
C GLU A 173 0.60 -13.25 9.43
N ILE A 174 1.76 -13.07 10.06
CA ILE A 174 2.19 -11.79 10.63
C ILE A 174 3.49 -11.39 9.94
N ARG A 175 3.46 -10.28 9.22
CA ARG A 175 4.60 -9.73 8.48
C ARG A 175 5.04 -8.42 9.09
N ARG A 176 6.34 -8.27 9.31
CA ARG A 176 6.93 -7.05 9.87
C ARG A 176 7.92 -6.47 8.89
N TYR A 177 7.74 -5.19 8.60
CA TYR A 177 8.55 -4.46 7.64
C TYR A 177 9.23 -3.27 8.28
N THR A 178 10.54 -3.15 8.02
CA THR A 178 11.33 -1.98 8.42
C THR A 178 11.43 -1.01 7.25
N PRO A 179 11.29 0.31 7.47
CA PRO A 179 11.51 1.27 6.40
C PRO A 179 12.98 1.24 5.97
N ILE A 180 13.23 1.34 4.67
CA ILE A 180 14.58 1.43 4.13
C ILE A 180 14.79 2.76 3.42
N ASP A 181 16.01 3.26 3.45
CA ASP A 181 16.36 4.46 2.71
C ASP A 181 16.66 4.16 1.24
N GLU A 182 16.87 5.23 0.46
CA GLU A 182 17.17 5.12 -0.95
C GLU A 182 18.50 4.39 -1.22
N THR A 183 19.48 4.53 -0.33
CA THR A 183 20.79 3.88 -0.48
C THR A 183 20.63 2.37 -0.33
N GLU A 184 19.94 1.92 0.73
CA GLU A 184 19.65 0.51 0.96
C GLU A 184 18.77 -0.07 -0.15
N ARG A 185 17.76 0.69 -0.61
CA ARG A 185 16.93 0.33 -1.76
C ARG A 185 17.78 0.07 -3.01
N LEU A 186 18.65 1.00 -3.38
CA LEU A 186 19.53 0.86 -4.54
C LEU A 186 20.51 -0.30 -4.38
N SER A 187 21.08 -0.50 -3.19
CA SER A 187 21.92 -1.67 -2.91
C SER A 187 21.18 -2.99 -3.03
N LEU A 188 19.88 -3.04 -2.71
CA LEU A 188 19.04 -4.20 -2.98
C LEU A 188 18.79 -4.37 -4.48
N LEU A 189 18.61 -3.28 -5.23
CA LEU A 189 18.45 -3.29 -6.69
C LEU A 189 19.73 -3.73 -7.44
N GLU A 190 20.92 -3.40 -6.93
CA GLU A 190 22.19 -3.80 -7.55
C GLU A 190 22.48 -5.30 -7.40
N ARG A 191 21.92 -5.94 -6.38
CA ARG A 191 22.12 -7.38 -6.10
C ARG A 191 21.14 -8.29 -6.86
N GLN A 192 20.48 -7.75 -7.88
CA GLN A 192 19.43 -8.39 -8.65
C GLN A 192 19.97 -9.20 -9.84
N ALA A 193 19.13 -10.04 -10.43
CA ALA A 193 19.48 -10.80 -11.63
C ALA A 193 19.74 -9.90 -12.86
N ASP A 194 19.08 -8.74 -12.91
CA ASP A 194 19.30 -7.66 -13.88
C ASP A 194 19.63 -6.37 -13.11
N PRO A 195 20.91 -6.15 -12.74
CA PRO A 195 21.31 -5.03 -11.91
C PRO A 195 21.08 -3.68 -12.60
N ILE A 196 20.64 -2.68 -11.83
CA ILE A 196 20.64 -1.29 -12.29
C ILE A 196 22.06 -0.85 -12.69
N THR A 197 22.14 -0.07 -13.76
CA THR A 197 23.38 0.54 -14.23
C THR A 197 23.82 1.70 -13.31
N PRO A 198 25.12 2.06 -13.30
CA PRO A 198 25.59 3.23 -12.56
C PRO A 198 24.88 4.55 -12.94
N SER A 199 24.47 4.70 -14.20
CA SER A 199 23.70 5.85 -14.68
C SER A 199 22.29 5.89 -14.09
N GLU A 200 21.57 4.77 -14.10
CA GLU A 200 20.23 4.66 -13.52
C GLU A 200 20.27 4.90 -12.01
N ARG A 201 21.30 4.36 -11.33
CA ARG A 201 21.55 4.64 -9.91
C ARG A 201 21.68 6.13 -9.63
N GLN A 202 22.48 6.85 -10.42
CA GLN A 202 22.69 8.28 -10.23
C GLN A 202 21.40 9.08 -10.47
N GLU A 203 20.61 8.69 -11.48
CA GLU A 203 19.31 9.32 -11.76
C GLU A 203 18.33 9.13 -10.60
N LEU A 204 18.23 7.92 -10.05
CA LEU A 204 17.40 7.62 -8.89
C LEU A 204 17.85 8.40 -7.64
N LEU A 205 19.16 8.49 -7.36
CA LEU A 205 19.69 9.28 -6.25
C LEU A 205 19.35 10.77 -6.39
N ASN A 206 19.50 11.34 -7.59
CA ASN A 206 19.16 12.75 -7.85
C ASN A 206 17.65 12.99 -7.61
N SER A 207 16.80 12.05 -8.02
CA SER A 207 15.35 12.14 -7.80
C SER A 207 15.01 12.11 -6.29
N ALA A 208 15.66 11.24 -5.52
CA ALA A 208 15.41 11.11 -4.08
C ALA A 208 15.83 12.35 -3.28
N GLN A 209 16.93 13.01 -3.68
CA GLN A 209 17.43 14.21 -3.01
C GLN A 209 16.45 15.39 -3.06
N THR A 210 15.67 15.51 -4.14
CA THR A 210 14.64 16.56 -4.24
C THR A 210 13.44 16.31 -3.31
N SER A 211 13.32 15.10 -2.73
CA SER A 211 12.19 14.67 -1.89
C SER A 211 12.47 14.71 -0.38
N HIS A 212 13.64 15.17 0.10
CA HIS A 212 14.00 15.11 1.52
C HIS A 212 13.01 15.80 2.48
N ALA A 213 12.37 16.89 2.06
CA ALA A 213 11.33 17.56 2.85
C ALA A 213 10.10 16.65 3.08
N ASN A 214 9.78 15.79 2.10
CA ASN A 214 8.71 14.81 2.23
C ASN A 214 9.12 13.67 3.18
N GLN A 215 10.38 13.24 3.18
CA GLN A 215 10.84 12.15 4.05
C GLN A 215 10.76 12.48 5.55
N ARG A 216 11.05 13.72 5.96
CA ARG A 216 10.89 14.14 7.36
C ARG A 216 9.42 14.06 7.77
N THR A 217 8.55 14.65 6.97
CA THR A 217 7.10 14.65 7.18
C THR A 217 6.55 13.23 7.26
N ILE A 218 6.95 12.32 6.35
CA ILE A 218 6.55 10.91 6.37
C ILE A 218 6.96 10.23 7.69
N ARG A 219 8.18 10.48 8.19
CA ARG A 219 8.63 9.92 9.48
C ARG A 219 7.80 10.42 10.66
N GLU A 220 7.47 11.71 10.68
CA GLU A 220 6.60 12.30 11.71
C GLU A 220 5.19 11.68 11.66
N LEU A 221 4.63 11.51 10.46
CA LEU A 221 3.31 10.91 10.27
C LEU A 221 3.29 9.42 10.64
N ARG A 222 4.36 8.67 10.39
CA ARG A 222 4.50 7.29 10.90
C ARG A 222 4.47 7.25 12.42
N GLN A 223 5.20 8.16 13.07
CA GLN A 223 5.20 8.24 14.54
C GLN A 223 3.81 8.56 15.10
N LEU A 224 3.08 9.49 14.47
CA LEU A 224 1.70 9.79 14.84
C LEU A 224 0.76 8.61 14.64
N SER A 225 1.06 7.73 13.66
CA SER A 225 0.26 6.53 13.37
C SER A 225 0.53 5.36 14.31
N THR A 226 1.44 5.50 15.28
CA THR A 226 1.71 4.50 16.33
C THR A 226 0.74 4.56 17.52
N ALA A 227 -0.45 5.15 17.32
CA ALA A 227 -1.42 5.37 18.38
C ALA A 227 -1.82 4.07 19.09
N SER A 228 -1.76 4.09 20.42
CA SER A 228 -2.12 2.94 21.25
C SER A 228 -3.61 2.60 21.12
N LEU A 229 -3.94 1.30 21.17
CA LEU A 229 -5.32 0.85 21.18
C LEU A 229 -6.02 1.20 22.50
N ASN A 230 -7.25 1.68 22.38
CA ASN A 230 -8.21 1.76 23.48
C ASN A 230 -9.40 0.81 23.23
N LEU A 231 -10.35 0.75 24.17
CA LEU A 231 -11.49 -0.16 24.08
C LEU A 231 -12.38 0.09 22.84
N ILE A 232 -12.56 1.36 22.44
CA ILE A 232 -13.34 1.72 21.24
C ILE A 232 -12.65 1.17 19.99
N ASN A 233 -11.32 1.26 19.91
CA ASN A 233 -10.57 0.68 18.78
C ASN A 233 -10.70 -0.84 18.72
N VAL A 234 -10.72 -1.53 19.87
CA VAL A 234 -10.88 -2.99 19.92
C VAL A 234 -12.28 -3.40 19.45
N GLN A 235 -13.31 -2.68 19.90
CA GLN A 235 -14.68 -2.90 19.44
C GLN A 235 -14.82 -2.67 17.94
N GLU A 236 -14.22 -1.61 17.43
CA GLU A 236 -14.17 -1.34 15.99
C GLU A 236 -13.44 -2.45 15.21
N ALA A 237 -12.29 -2.91 15.70
CA ALA A 237 -11.53 -3.97 15.06
C ALA A 237 -12.34 -5.27 14.95
N LEU A 238 -13.13 -5.61 15.98
CA LEU A 238 -14.03 -6.77 15.98
C LEU A 238 -15.20 -6.65 14.97
N LEU A 239 -15.50 -5.45 14.47
CA LEU A 239 -16.50 -5.23 13.42
C LEU A 239 -15.89 -5.30 12.01
N LEU A 240 -14.58 -5.04 11.90
CA LEU A 240 -13.88 -4.88 10.61
C LEU A 240 -12.99 -6.07 10.24
N ALA A 241 -12.62 -6.92 11.21
CA ALA A 241 -11.76 -8.08 11.02
C ALA A 241 -12.21 -9.27 11.89
N ASP A 242 -11.68 -10.46 11.57
CA ASP A 242 -11.94 -11.69 12.31
C ASP A 242 -11.24 -11.72 13.67
N ALA A 243 -11.81 -12.49 14.61
CA ALA A 243 -11.37 -12.52 16.00
C ALA A 243 -9.87 -12.86 16.14
N GLN A 244 -9.36 -13.84 15.38
CA GLN A 244 -7.94 -14.22 15.39
C GLN A 244 -7.03 -13.06 14.95
N VAL A 245 -7.46 -12.24 13.99
CA VAL A 245 -6.73 -11.03 13.55
C VAL A 245 -6.69 -10.01 14.69
N VAL A 246 -7.80 -9.84 15.42
CA VAL A 246 -7.87 -8.92 16.56
C VAL A 246 -7.01 -9.42 17.74
N GLU A 247 -7.00 -10.72 18.02
CA GLU A 247 -6.15 -11.33 19.04
C GLU A 247 -4.66 -11.13 18.72
N ALA A 248 -4.27 -11.34 17.46
CA ALA A 248 -2.92 -11.07 17.00
C ALA A 248 -2.57 -9.57 17.08
N LEU A 249 -3.49 -8.68 16.68
CA LEU A 249 -3.31 -7.23 16.83
C LEU A 249 -3.05 -6.84 18.30
N LEU A 250 -3.81 -7.39 19.24
CA LEU A 250 -3.62 -7.14 20.67
C LEU A 250 -2.30 -7.70 21.19
N THR A 251 -1.87 -8.84 20.66
CA THR A 251 -0.57 -9.46 20.99
C THR A 251 0.59 -8.62 20.47
N GLU A 252 0.50 -8.12 19.24
CA GLU A 252 1.56 -7.28 18.64
C GLU A 252 1.67 -5.89 19.27
N THR A 253 0.57 -5.36 19.82
CA THR A 253 0.52 -3.98 20.34
C THR A 253 0.56 -3.87 21.85
N GLU A 254 0.31 -4.97 22.57
CA GLU A 254 0.25 -5.06 24.04
C GLU A 254 -0.39 -3.82 24.72
N PRO A 255 -1.62 -3.44 24.32
CA PRO A 255 -2.16 -2.14 24.71
C PRO A 255 -2.58 -2.11 26.16
N ARG A 256 -2.43 -0.94 26.80
CA ARG A 256 -2.95 -0.72 28.15
C ARG A 256 -4.41 -0.28 28.09
N LEU A 257 -5.31 -1.26 28.09
CA LEU A 257 -6.74 -1.01 28.06
C LEU A 257 -7.24 -0.56 29.44
N LYS A 258 -7.86 0.62 29.49
CA LYS A 258 -8.58 1.10 30.68
C LYS A 258 -10.05 0.70 30.54
N LEU A 259 -10.58 0.01 31.56
CA LEU A 259 -11.97 -0.45 31.61
C LEU A 259 -12.93 0.61 32.16
N ASN A 260 -12.43 1.79 32.55
CA ASN A 260 -13.23 2.81 33.20
C ASN A 260 -13.71 3.84 32.18
N ALA A 261 -15.02 3.81 31.91
CA ALA A 261 -15.80 4.87 31.28
C ALA A 261 -16.17 5.96 32.28
#